data_AF-A0A1V2GUD2-F1
#
_entry.id   AF-A0A1V2GUD2-F1
#
_cell.length_a   1.000
_cell.length_b   1.000
_cell.length_c   1.000
_cell.angle_alpha   90.00
_cell.angle_beta   90.00
_cell.angle_gamma   90.00
#
_symmetry.space_group_name_H-M   'P 1'
#
loop_
_entity.id
_entity.type
_entity.pdbx_description
1 polymer ?
#
loop_
_entity_poly.entity_id
_entity_poly.type
_entity_poly.pdbx_seq_one_letter_code
_entity_poly.pdbx_strand_id
1 'polypeptide(L)'
;MRLLARASAGLLVWAFGFSLLYGLHGLGCAIGWQDIGGAGVSLFRLVLVGTWLTFCAGGLAVVLVAARMPAGLPRRLGLASALAGCGVTLVTGLPTVIASECL
;
A
#
# COMPACT_ATOMS: atom_id res chain seq x y z
N MET A 1 -13.76 -20.62 -4.55
CA MET A 1 -12.50 -19.90 -4.26
C MET A 1 -12.39 -18.53 -4.93
N ARG A 2 -12.73 -18.36 -6.22
CA ARG A 2 -12.60 -17.07 -6.94
C ARG A 2 -13.37 -15.89 -6.32
N LEU A 3 -14.52 -16.15 -5.71
CA LEU A 3 -15.37 -15.10 -5.13
C LEU A 3 -14.77 -14.52 -3.84
N LEU A 4 -14.23 -15.38 -2.96
CA LEU A 4 -13.51 -14.97 -1.76
C LEU A 4 -12.26 -14.16 -2.11
N ALA A 5 -11.44 -14.65 -3.05
CA ALA A 5 -10.24 -13.94 -3.50
C ALA A 5 -10.56 -12.53 -4.04
N ARG A 6 -11.66 -12.39 -4.81
CA ARG A 6 -12.10 -11.07 -5.32
C ARG A 6 -12.65 -10.18 -4.21
N ALA A 7 -13.36 -10.75 -3.25
CA ALA A 7 -13.94 -10.02 -2.12
C ALA A 7 -12.90 -9.61 -1.06
N SER A 8 -11.74 -10.26 -1.02
CA SER A 8 -10.64 -9.90 -0.12
C SER A 8 -9.48 -9.18 -0.81
N ALA A 9 -9.51 -9.03 -2.14
CA ALA A 9 -8.40 -8.50 -2.92
C ALA A 9 -7.90 -7.13 -2.42
N GLY A 10 -8.82 -6.20 -2.14
CA GLY A 10 -8.47 -4.87 -1.63
C GLY A 10 -7.74 -4.91 -0.30
N LEU A 11 -8.24 -5.73 0.63
CA LEU A 11 -7.65 -5.91 1.96
C LEU A 11 -6.31 -6.66 1.90
N LEU A 12 -6.16 -7.61 0.98
CA LEU A 12 -4.90 -8.34 0.77
C LEU A 12 -3.80 -7.42 0.21
N VAL A 13 -4.16 -6.56 -0.76
CA VAL A 13 -3.22 -5.55 -1.29
C VAL A 13 -2.75 -4.62 -0.17
N TRP A 14 -3.68 -4.14 0.66
CA TRP A 14 -3.33 -3.33 1.83
C TRP A 14 -2.44 -4.09 2.82
N ALA A 15 -2.83 -5.30 3.24
CA ALA A 15 -2.11 -6.06 4.25
C ALA A 15 -0.68 -6.36 3.81
N PHE A 16 -0.50 -6.80 2.56
CA PHE A 16 0.82 -7.05 2.00
C PHE A 16 1.63 -5.75 1.88
N GLY A 17 1.01 -4.67 1.41
CA GLY A 17 1.68 -3.37 1.28
C GLY A 17 2.12 -2.80 2.64
N PHE A 18 1.27 -2.93 3.66
CA PHE A 18 1.60 -2.53 5.02
C PHE A 18 2.78 -3.34 5.58
N SER A 19 2.73 -4.67 5.47
CA SER A 19 3.82 -5.54 5.91
C SER A 19 5.13 -5.24 5.19
N LEU A 20 5.08 -5.00 3.87
CA LEU A 20 6.27 -4.69 3.09
C LEU A 20 6.85 -3.32 3.45
N LEU A 21 6.00 -2.29 3.60
CA LEU A 21 6.44 -0.96 4.03
C LEU A 21 7.14 -1.01 5.39
N TYR A 22 6.53 -1.66 6.38
CA TYR A 22 7.12 -1.76 7.72
C TYR A 22 8.40 -2.62 7.74
N GLY A 23 8.44 -3.69 6.94
CA GLY A 23 9.64 -4.52 6.77
C GLY A 23 10.79 -3.74 6.13
N LEU A 24 10.52 -3.01 5.05
CA LEU A 24 11.50 -2.15 4.37
C LEU A 24 11.95 -0.98 5.25
N HIS A 25 11.04 -0.46 6.07
CA HIS A 25 11.36 0.58 7.04
C HIS A 25 12.41 0.06 8.05
N GLY A 26 12.13 -1.05 8.74
CA GLY A 26 13.07 -1.63 9.70
C GLY A 26 14.40 -2.04 9.06
N LEU A 27 14.35 -2.65 7.86
CA LEU A 27 15.55 -3.01 7.10
C LEU A 27 16.36 -1.78 6.69
N GLY A 28 15.69 -0.72 6.25
CA GLY A 28 16.33 0.53 5.84
C GLY A 28 17.05 1.22 6.99
N CYS A 29 16.46 1.25 8.19
CA CYS A 29 17.13 1.79 9.37
C CYS A 29 18.31 0.91 9.81
N ALA A 30 18.19 -0.43 9.74
CA ALA A 30 19.27 -1.33 10.14
C ALA A 30 20.49 -1.30 9.19
N ILE A 31 20.27 -1.09 7.89
CA ILE A 31 21.33 -1.06 6.86
C ILE A 31 21.89 0.35 6.64
N GLY A 32 21.18 1.39 7.08
CA GLY A 32 21.63 2.77 6.95
C GLY A 32 21.21 3.45 5.65
N TRP A 33 20.03 3.12 5.11
CA TRP A 33 19.54 3.73 3.86
C TRP A 33 19.29 5.25 3.97
N GLN A 34 19.20 5.79 5.19
CA GLN A 34 19.12 7.24 5.40
C GLN A 34 20.41 7.97 4.99
N ASP A 35 21.56 7.30 5.07
CA ASP A 35 22.89 7.86 4.77
C ASP A 35 23.25 7.71 3.28
N ILE A 36 22.51 6.86 2.56
CA ILE A 36 22.70 6.61 1.14
C ILE A 36 21.82 7.58 0.35
N GLY A 37 22.41 8.68 -0.13
CA GLY A 37 21.73 9.68 -0.95
C GLY A 37 22.43 11.05 -0.92
N GLY A 38 21.86 12.04 -1.61
CA GLY A 38 22.35 13.41 -1.67
C GLY A 38 21.27 14.36 -2.17
N ALA A 39 21.35 15.65 -1.80
CA ALA A 39 20.38 16.70 -2.13
C ALA A 39 18.98 16.57 -1.48
N GLY A 40 18.91 16.13 -0.22
CA GLY A 40 17.66 16.13 0.57
C GLY A 40 16.69 14.97 0.26
N VAL A 41 17.11 14.02 -0.58
CA VAL A 41 16.37 12.79 -0.88
C VAL A 41 17.27 11.59 -0.57
N SER A 42 16.90 10.80 0.45
CA SER A 42 17.58 9.55 0.80
C SER A 42 16.99 8.37 0.04
N LEU A 43 17.80 7.34 -0.19
CA LEU A 43 17.36 6.05 -0.72
C LEU A 43 16.19 5.50 0.11
N PHE A 44 16.26 5.66 1.43
CA PHE A 44 15.19 5.31 2.36
C PHE A 44 13.84 5.92 1.96
N ARG A 45 13.80 7.24 1.71
CA ARG A 45 12.56 7.92 1.33
C ARG A 45 12.07 7.49 -0.05
N LEU A 46 12.98 7.28 -1.01
CA LEU A 46 12.62 6.80 -2.34
C LEU A 46 11.99 5.41 -2.29
N VAL A 47 12.56 4.49 -1.53
CA VAL A 47 12.05 3.12 -1.41
C VAL A 47 10.69 3.11 -0.72
N LEU A 48 10.53 3.82 0.40
CA LEU A 48 9.26 3.85 1.12
C LEU A 48 8.15 4.54 0.33
N VAL A 49 8.40 5.74 -0.22
CA VAL A 49 7.41 6.46 -1.02
C VAL A 49 7.09 5.69 -2.31
N GLY A 50 8.10 5.13 -2.99
CA GLY A 50 7.90 4.32 -4.19
C GLY A 50 7.05 3.08 -3.91
N THR A 51 7.31 2.39 -2.80
CA THR A 51 6.52 1.24 -2.36
C THR A 51 5.08 1.67 -2.07
N TRP A 52 4.88 2.74 -1.30
CA TRP A 52 3.55 3.26 -0.97
C TRP A 52 2.76 3.65 -2.21
N LEU A 53 3.34 4.41 -3.14
CA LEU A 53 2.70 4.80 -4.40
C LEU A 53 2.32 3.58 -5.24
N THR A 54 3.17 2.55 -5.26
CA THR A 54 2.88 1.29 -5.96
C THR A 54 1.64 0.61 -5.38
N PHE A 55 1.50 0.56 -4.06
CA PHE A 55 0.31 -0.01 -3.41
C PHE A 55 -0.94 0.86 -3.54
N CYS A 56 -0.80 2.20 -3.55
CA CYS A 56 -1.90 3.11 -3.87
C CYS A 56 -2.42 2.87 -5.29
N ALA A 57 -1.51 2.74 -6.27
CA ALA A 57 -1.87 2.41 -7.65
C ALA A 57 -2.51 1.01 -7.75
N GLY A 58 -1.98 0.03 -7.03
CA GLY A 58 -2.56 -1.32 -6.94
C GLY A 58 -3.96 -1.32 -6.34
N GLY A 59 -4.17 -0.60 -5.22
CA GLY A 59 -5.48 -0.43 -4.59
C GLY A 59 -6.50 0.22 -5.53
N LEU A 60 -6.11 1.30 -6.22
CA LEU A 60 -6.94 1.94 -7.22
C LEU A 60 -7.29 1.00 -8.39
N ALA A 61 -6.31 0.22 -8.88
CA ALA A 61 -6.55 -0.76 -9.92
C ALA A 61 -7.58 -1.81 -9.49
N VAL A 62 -7.50 -2.30 -8.24
CA VAL A 62 -8.50 -3.24 -7.69
C VAL A 62 -9.89 -2.58 -7.61
N VAL A 63 -9.99 -1.32 -7.20
CA VAL A 63 -11.26 -0.56 -7.21
C VAL A 63 -11.85 -0.49 -8.63
N LEU A 64 -11.03 -0.12 -9.62
CA LEU A 64 -11.47 0.00 -11.02
C LEU A 64 -11.92 -1.35 -11.59
N VAL A 65 -11.20 -2.44 -11.29
CA VAL A 65 -11.59 -3.80 -11.70
C VAL A 65 -12.89 -4.22 -11.01
N ALA A 66 -13.06 -3.90 -9.73
CA ALA A 66 -14.28 -4.20 -9.00
C ALA A 66 -15.49 -3.40 -9.51
N ALA A 67 -15.28 -2.14 -9.90
CA ALA A 67 -16.32 -1.28 -10.46
C ALA A 67 -16.91 -1.80 -11.77
N ARG A 68 -16.10 -2.51 -12.58
CA ARG A 68 -16.50 -3.11 -13.87
C ARG A 68 -17.25 -4.44 -13.74
N MET A 69 -17.39 -5.00 -12.53
CA MET A 69 -18.15 -6.23 -12.35
C MET A 69 -19.66 -6.02 -12.59
N PRO A 70 -20.40 -7.06 -13.00
CA PRO A 70 -21.87 -7.03 -13.04
C PRO A 70 -22.47 -6.64 -11.69
N ALA A 71 -23.61 -5.95 -11.72
CA ALA A 71 -24.31 -5.57 -10.50
C ALA A 71 -24.72 -6.82 -9.68
N GLY A 72 -24.51 -6.75 -8.36
CA GLY A 72 -24.83 -7.85 -7.44
C GLY A 72 -24.01 -7.80 -6.17
N LEU A 73 -24.28 -8.75 -5.26
CA LEU A 73 -23.57 -8.90 -3.99
C LEU A 73 -22.03 -9.03 -4.17
N PRO A 74 -21.50 -9.80 -5.16
CA PRO A 74 -20.05 -9.92 -5.36
C PRO A 74 -19.38 -8.58 -5.72
N ARG A 75 -20.06 -7.73 -6.49
CA ARG A 75 -19.57 -6.38 -6.83
C ARG A 75 -19.55 -5.47 -5.61
N ARG A 76 -20.61 -5.50 -4.78
CA ARG A 76 -20.69 -4.69 -3.56
C ARG A 76 -19.61 -5.07 -2.56
N LEU A 77 -19.42 -6.37 -2.31
CA LEU A 77 -18.36 -6.87 -1.43
C LEU A 77 -16.97 -6.53 -1.97
N GLY A 78 -16.74 -6.77 -3.27
CA GLY A 78 -15.49 -6.42 -3.94
C GLY A 78 -15.17 -4.93 -3.80
N LEU A 79 -16.12 -4.05 -4.12
CA LEU A 79 -15.94 -2.60 -4.02
C LEU A 79 -15.73 -2.13 -2.58
N ALA A 80 -16.51 -2.64 -1.62
CA ALA A 80 -16.35 -2.28 -0.21
C ALA A 80 -14.94 -2.63 0.28
N SER A 81 -14.46 -3.83 -0.03
CA SER A 81 -13.09 -4.26 0.32
C SER A 81 -12.01 -3.44 -0.38
N ALA A 82 -12.22 -3.09 -1.65
CA ALA A 82 -11.27 -2.33 -2.45
C ALA A 82 -11.15 -0.89 -1.98
N LEU A 83 -12.29 -0.25 -1.69
CA LEU A 83 -12.33 1.11 -1.15
C LEU A 83 -11.75 1.15 0.26
N ALA A 84 -12.11 0.20 1.13
CA ALA A 84 -11.53 0.10 2.46
C ALA A 84 -10.02 -0.11 2.40
N GLY A 85 -9.54 -1.09 1.64
CA GLY A 85 -8.11 -1.36 1.48
C GLY A 85 -7.35 -0.16 0.90
N CYS A 86 -7.90 0.50 -0.13
CA CYS A 86 -7.29 1.68 -0.73
C CYS A 86 -7.24 2.86 0.26
N GLY A 87 -8.34 3.11 0.98
CA GLY A 87 -8.42 4.17 1.99
C GLY A 87 -7.42 3.96 3.13
N VAL A 88 -7.35 2.74 3.66
CA VAL A 88 -6.42 2.43 4.74
C VAL A 88 -4.96 2.47 4.24
N THR A 89 -4.68 2.08 2.98
CA THR A 89 -3.33 2.22 2.38
C THR A 89 -2.88 3.68 2.32
N LEU A 90 -3.78 4.61 1.97
CA LEU A 90 -3.47 6.04 1.97
C LEU A 90 -3.13 6.55 3.36
N VAL A 91 -3.95 6.18 4.36
CA VAL A 91 -3.77 6.63 5.75
C VAL A 91 -2.51 6.02 6.38
N THR A 92 -2.32 4.70 6.24
CA THR A 92 -1.19 3.98 6.87
C THR A 92 0.16 4.27 6.23
N GLY A 93 0.19 4.65 4.94
CA GLY A 93 1.42 5.08 4.29
C GLY A 93 1.77 6.55 4.53
N LEU A 94 0.85 7.37 5.04
CA LEU A 94 1.11 8.80 5.27
C LEU A 94 2.34 9.08 6.17
N PRO A 95 2.57 8.34 7.28
CA PRO A 95 3.77 8.51 8.10
C PRO A 95 5.09 8.36 7.33
N THR A 96 5.13 7.51 6.29
CA THR A 96 6.36 7.30 5.49
C THR A 96 6.83 8.56 4.75
N VAL A 97 5.94 9.54 4.57
CA VAL A 97 6.24 10.78 3.86
C VAL A 97 6.64 11.92 4.83
N ILE A 98 6.13 11.89 6.06
CA ILE A 98 6.22 13.00 7.03
C ILE A 98 7.15 12.73 8.21
N ALA A 99 7.36 11.47 8.58
CA ALA A 99 8.12 11.11 9.76
C ALA A 99 9.51 10.58 9.39
N SER A 100 10.52 11.11 10.07
CA SER A 100 11.90 10.62 10.08
C SER A 100 12.07 9.75 11.33
N GLU A 101 12.11 8.44 11.13
CA GLU A 101 11.83 7.46 12.19
C GLU A 101 13.04 6.57 12.55
N CYS A 102 14.16 6.68 11.84
CA CYS A 102 15.40 6.03 12.27
C CYS A 102 16.02 6.88 13.39
N LEU A 103 15.52 6.68 14.62
CA LEU A 103 16.05 7.23 15.87
C LEU A 103 17.22 6.40 16.38
#